data_AF-A0A378B9M2-F1
#
_entry.id   AF-A0A378B9M2-F1
#
_cell.length_a   1.000
_cell.length_b   1.000
_cell.length_c   1.000
_cell.angle_alpha   90.00
_cell.angle_beta   90.00
_cell.angle_gamma   90.00
#
_symmetry.space_group_name_H-M   'P 1'
#
loop_
_entity.id
_entity.type
_entity.pdbx_description
1 polymer ?
#
loop_
_entity_poly.entity_id
_entity_poly.type
_entity_poly.pdbx_seq_one_letter_code
_entity_poly.pdbx_strand_id
1 'polypeptide(L)'
;MPVARHLLVASLSLFAAAAGAAQTHYAWVGTYNPNGEGLYRFTVDAKTGALRDKTLVSSLPNVAQLTVSRDGKTLYAASEVEKGVVQAWRIEKKRRADRAQPGRLRRRRAGVSLPDAGR
;
A
#
# COMPACT_ATOMS: atom_id res chain seq x y z
N MET A 1 -33.69 -24.76 -31.25
CA MET A 1 -32.37 -24.11 -31.07
C MET A 1 -32.06 -23.85 -29.57
N PRO A 2 -31.81 -24.87 -28.72
CA PRO A 2 -31.46 -24.67 -27.31
C PRO A 2 -29.95 -24.48 -27.06
N VAL A 3 -29.10 -24.74 -28.05
CA VAL A 3 -27.62 -24.76 -27.90
C VAL A 3 -27.01 -23.37 -27.67
N ALA A 4 -27.62 -22.32 -28.22
CA ALA A 4 -27.10 -20.95 -28.12
C ALA A 4 -27.17 -20.34 -26.70
N ARG A 5 -28.10 -20.80 -25.86
CA ARG A 5 -28.24 -20.33 -24.46
C ARG A 5 -27.15 -20.88 -23.53
N HIS A 6 -26.62 -22.06 -23.81
CA HIS A 6 -25.56 -22.67 -22.99
C HIS A 6 -24.18 -22.07 -23.26
N LEU A 7 -23.93 -21.61 -24.50
CA LEU A 7 -22.65 -21.01 -24.88
C LEU A 7 -22.44 -19.62 -24.25
N LEU A 8 -23.51 -18.86 -23.99
CA LEU A 8 -23.43 -17.53 -23.36
C LEU A 8 -23.11 -17.61 -21.85
N VAL A 9 -23.65 -18.61 -21.16
CA VAL A 9 -23.38 -18.83 -19.72
C VAL A 9 -21.95 -19.34 -19.51
N ALA A 10 -21.44 -20.19 -20.40
CA ALA A 10 -20.06 -20.66 -20.35
C ALA A 10 -19.02 -19.55 -20.60
N SER A 11 -19.35 -18.56 -21.44
CA SER A 11 -18.44 -17.45 -21.76
C SER A 11 -18.42 -16.35 -20.70
N LEU A 12 -19.51 -16.11 -19.95
CA LEU A 12 -19.49 -15.22 -18.78
C LEU A 12 -18.65 -15.79 -17.62
N SER A 13 -18.67 -17.12 -17.41
CA SER A 13 -17.88 -17.77 -16.36
C SER A 13 -16.37 -17.69 -16.60
N LEU A 14 -15.92 -17.65 -17.86
CA LEU A 14 -14.51 -17.57 -18.22
C LEU A 14 -13.91 -16.16 -18.02
N PHE A 15 -14.72 -15.10 -18.06
CA PHE A 15 -14.24 -13.72 -17.93
C PHE A 15 -14.03 -13.27 -16.47
N ALA A 16 -14.64 -13.97 -15.50
CA ALA A 16 -14.51 -13.64 -14.07
C ALA A 16 -13.17 -14.10 -13.45
N ALA A 17 -12.43 -15.00 -14.11
CA ALA A 17 -11.19 -15.56 -13.56
C ALA A 17 -9.95 -14.68 -13.78
N ALA A 18 -10.02 -13.65 -14.63
CA ALA A 18 -8.84 -12.84 -15.01
C ALA A 18 -8.62 -11.57 -14.16
N ALA A 19 -9.53 -11.23 -13.25
CA ALA A 19 -9.49 -9.99 -12.48
C ALA A 19 -9.03 -10.15 -11.02
N GLY A 20 -8.35 -11.25 -10.69
CA GLY A 20 -7.63 -11.39 -9.43
C GLY A 20 -6.43 -10.43 -9.39
N ALA A 21 -6.67 -9.14 -9.15
CA ALA A 21 -5.59 -8.20 -8.87
C ALA A 21 -4.76 -8.79 -7.72
N ALA A 22 -3.48 -9.05 -7.98
CA ALA A 22 -2.57 -9.63 -6.99
C ALA A 22 -2.69 -8.85 -5.67
N GLN A 23 -3.28 -9.47 -4.66
CA GLN A 23 -3.53 -8.80 -3.40
C GLN A 23 -2.18 -8.58 -2.72
N THR A 24 -1.86 -7.31 -2.45
CA THR A 24 -0.62 -6.99 -1.73
C THR A 24 -0.72 -7.51 -0.30
N HIS A 25 0.21 -8.38 0.07
CA HIS A 25 0.36 -8.85 1.44
C HIS A 25 1.32 -7.94 2.19
N TYR A 26 0.95 -7.57 3.42
CA TYR A 26 1.78 -6.76 4.31
C TYR A 26 2.27 -7.60 5.48
N ALA A 27 3.49 -7.32 5.91
CA ALA A 27 4.01 -7.73 7.21
C ALA A 27 4.18 -6.49 8.10
N TRP A 28 3.77 -6.61 9.36
CA TRP A 28 3.92 -5.57 10.38
C TRP A 28 4.96 -6.05 11.39
N VAL A 29 5.95 -5.20 11.66
CA VAL A 29 7.07 -5.55 12.55
C VAL A 29 7.19 -4.47 13.61
N GLY A 30 6.93 -4.85 14.86
CA GLY A 30 7.26 -4.04 16.02
C GLY A 30 8.72 -4.25 16.43
N THR A 31 9.34 -3.23 16.99
CA THR A 31 10.74 -3.27 17.41
C THR A 31 10.94 -2.72 18.81
N TYR A 32 11.99 -3.17 19.47
CA TYR A 32 12.53 -2.53 20.67
C TYR A 32 13.56 -1.48 20.29
N ASN A 33 13.50 -0.34 20.97
CA ASN A 33 14.52 0.69 20.87
C ASN A 33 15.80 0.25 21.63
N PRO A 34 16.99 0.72 21.23
CA PRO A 34 17.27 1.65 20.13
C PRO A 34 17.45 0.95 18.76
N ASN A 35 17.35 -0.37 18.68
CA ASN A 35 17.67 -1.15 17.48
C ASN A 35 16.62 -1.03 16.35
N GLY A 36 15.42 -0.55 16.67
CA GLY A 36 14.43 -0.12 15.70
C GLY A 36 13.70 1.14 16.17
N GLU A 37 12.98 1.78 15.24
CA GLU A 37 12.33 3.08 15.47
C GLU A 37 10.89 2.96 15.98
N GLY A 38 10.29 1.76 15.96
CA GLY A 38 8.90 1.55 16.41
C GLY A 38 8.17 0.48 15.60
N LEU A 39 7.14 0.90 14.85
CA LEU A 39 6.32 0.02 14.02
C LEU A 39 6.63 0.20 12.53
N TYR A 40 7.08 -0.87 11.88
CA TYR A 40 7.31 -0.91 10.44
C TYR A 40 6.26 -1.72 9.69
N ARG A 41 6.06 -1.35 8.42
CA ARG A 41 5.34 -2.12 7.41
C ARG A 41 6.28 -2.54 6.30
N PHE A 42 6.13 -3.77 5.82
CA PHE A 42 6.77 -4.29 4.62
C PHE A 42 5.74 -4.80 3.63
N THR A 43 6.09 -4.82 2.35
CA THR A 43 5.43 -5.65 1.35
C THR A 43 6.05 -7.05 1.35
N VAL A 44 5.23 -8.09 1.19
CA VAL A 44 5.69 -9.48 1.13
C VAL A 44 5.66 -9.94 -0.32
N ASP A 45 6.80 -10.41 -0.83
CA ASP A 45 6.87 -11.10 -2.11
C ASP A 45 6.08 -12.42 -2.02
N ALA A 46 5.01 -12.54 -2.79
CA ALA A 46 4.11 -13.69 -2.71
C ALA A 46 4.75 -15.02 -3.15
N LYS A 47 5.87 -14.99 -3.90
CA LYS A 47 6.57 -16.18 -4.37
C LYS A 47 7.68 -16.59 -3.42
N THR A 48 8.46 -15.62 -2.93
CA THR A 48 9.69 -15.90 -2.16
C THR A 48 9.55 -15.63 -0.66
N GLY A 49 8.47 -14.97 -0.23
CA GLY A 49 8.32 -14.50 1.16
C GLY A 49 9.24 -13.35 1.55
N ALA A 50 10.02 -12.81 0.60
CA ALA A 50 10.95 -11.73 0.90
C ALA A 50 10.22 -10.44 1.30
N LEU A 51 10.71 -9.78 2.35
CA LEU A 51 10.21 -8.48 2.80
C LEU A 51 10.84 -7.35 1.98
N ARG A 52 10.02 -6.43 1.48
CA ARG A 52 10.44 -5.25 0.71
C ARG A 52 9.74 -3.99 1.23
N ASP A 53 10.12 -2.83 0.69
CA ASP A 53 9.47 -1.54 0.91
C ASP A 53 9.26 -1.16 2.39
N LYS A 54 10.32 -1.33 3.21
CA LYS A 54 10.29 -0.97 4.63
C LYS A 54 9.78 0.47 4.80
N THR A 55 8.65 0.62 5.48
CA THR A 55 8.01 1.90 5.76
C THR A 55 7.82 2.05 7.27
N LEU A 56 8.28 3.15 7.86
CA LEU A 56 7.93 3.48 9.25
C LEU A 56 6.46 3.95 9.31
N VAL A 57 5.68 3.32 10.19
CA VAL A 57 4.24 3.60 10.37
C VAL A 57 4.01 4.50 11.57
N SER A 58 4.74 4.21 12.66
CA SER A 58 4.68 4.97 13.91
C SER A 58 6.01 4.84 14.63
N SER A 59 6.45 5.93 15.27
CA SER A 59 7.60 5.96 16.18
C SER A 59 7.21 5.57 17.62
N LEU A 60 6.12 4.82 17.79
CA LEU A 60 5.70 4.30 19.08
C LEU A 60 6.83 3.41 19.63
N PRO A 61 7.33 3.66 20.85
CA PRO A 61 8.49 2.94 21.37
C PRO A 61 8.11 1.51 21.77
N ASN A 62 9.10 0.60 21.73
CA ASN A 62 9.01 -0.78 22.23
C ASN A 62 7.70 -1.49 21.87
N VAL A 63 7.40 -1.59 20.57
CA VAL A 63 6.20 -2.27 20.10
C VAL A 63 6.37 -3.77 20.25
N ALA A 64 5.89 -4.30 21.37
CA ALA A 64 6.15 -5.68 21.78
C ALA A 64 5.13 -6.69 21.25
N GLN A 65 3.87 -6.26 21.06
CA GLN A 65 2.77 -7.12 20.67
C GLN A 65 1.91 -6.45 19.60
N LEU A 66 1.50 -7.23 18.60
CA LEU A 66 0.67 -6.79 17.49
C LEU A 66 -0.43 -7.80 17.21
N THR A 67 -1.59 -7.31 16.82
CA THR A 67 -2.64 -8.15 16.23
C THR A 67 -3.42 -7.39 15.19
N VAL A 68 -4.00 -8.11 14.24
CA VAL A 68 -4.88 -7.54 13.22
C VAL A 68 -6.30 -8.01 13.49
N SER A 69 -7.28 -7.12 13.32
CA SER A 69 -8.70 -7.48 13.41
C SER A 69 -9.04 -8.61 12.46
N ARG A 70 -10.06 -9.40 12.80
CA ARG A 70 -10.51 -10.56 11.99
C ARG A 70 -10.82 -10.21 10.53
N ASP A 71 -11.28 -9.00 10.27
CA ASP A 71 -11.60 -8.52 8.92
C ASP A 71 -10.39 -7.93 8.16
N GLY A 72 -9.21 -7.89 8.79
CA GLY A 72 -7.98 -7.38 8.21
C GLY A 72 -7.92 -5.86 8.07
N LYS A 73 -8.84 -5.12 8.70
CA LYS A 73 -8.97 -3.66 8.50
C LYS A 73 -8.38 -2.80 9.61
N THR A 74 -8.03 -3.39 10.75
CA THR A 74 -7.46 -2.65 11.88
C THR A 74 -6.23 -3.37 12.41
N LEU A 75 -5.13 -2.65 12.53
CA LEU A 75 -3.93 -3.09 13.24
C LEU A 75 -3.96 -2.53 14.65
N TYR A 76 -3.73 -3.38 15.65
CA TYR A 76 -3.51 -2.99 17.04
C TYR A 76 -2.07 -3.27 17.41
N ALA A 77 -1.44 -2.35 18.13
CA ALA A 77 -0.07 -2.52 18.64
C ALA A 77 0.03 -2.01 20.08
N ALA A 78 0.72 -2.77 20.92
CA ALA A 78 0.97 -2.41 22.32
C ALA A 78 2.44 -1.99 22.51
N SER A 79 2.62 -0.85 23.18
CA SER A 79 3.93 -0.34 23.60
C SER A 79 4.28 -0.86 24.99
N GLU A 80 5.43 -1.52 25.10
CA GLU A 80 5.99 -2.00 26.36
C GLU A 80 6.94 -0.95 26.97
N VAL A 81 6.31 0.02 27.62
CA VAL A 81 6.97 1.07 28.41
C VAL A 81 6.20 1.26 29.72
N GLU A 82 6.78 1.98 30.69
CA GLU A 82 6.17 2.20 32.01
C GLU A 82 4.73 2.73 31.94
N LYS A 83 4.51 3.73 31.08
CA LYS A 83 3.17 4.24 30.73
C LYS A 83 2.74 3.68 29.38
N GLY A 84 2.56 2.37 29.33
CA GLY A 84 2.21 1.64 28.12
C GLY A 84 0.90 2.12 27.49
N VAL A 85 0.84 2.04 26.16
CA VAL A 85 -0.35 2.40 25.38
C VAL A 85 -0.65 1.33 24.35
N VAL A 86 -1.93 1.20 24.00
CA VAL A 86 -2.37 0.45 22.83
C VAL A 86 -2.86 1.44 21.79
N GLN A 87 -2.32 1.36 20.58
CA GLN A 87 -2.75 2.18 19.45
C GLN A 87 -3.38 1.32 18.36
N ALA A 88 -4.30 1.91 17.60
CA ALA A 88 -5.02 1.27 16.52
C ALA A 88 -4.91 2.09 15.23
N TRP A 89 -4.66 1.41 14.11
CA TRP A 89 -4.61 2.02 12.78
C TRP A 89 -5.55 1.30 11.82
N ARG A 90 -6.17 2.07 10.92
CA ARG A 90 -6.90 1.50 9.79
C ARG A 90 -5.92 1.04 8.72
N ILE A 91 -6.10 -0.19 8.24
CA ILE A 91 -5.34 -0.77 7.13
C ILE A 91 -6.11 -0.48 5.85
N GLU A 92 -5.62 0.48 5.07
CA GLU A 92 -6.19 0.79 3.77
C GLU A 92 -5.56 -0.06 2.67
N LYS A 93 -6.40 -0.65 1.82
CA LYS A 93 -5.90 -1.24 0.57
C LYS A 93 -5.39 -0.09 -0.29
N LYS A 94 -4.11 -0.12 -0.64
CA LYS A 94 -3.56 0.79 -1.65
C LYS A 94 -4.33 0.48 -2.93
N ARG A 95 -5.28 1.35 -3.30
CA ARG A 95 -5.90 1.28 -4.63
C ARG A 95 -4.75 1.33 -5.61
N ARG A 96 -4.74 0.44 -6.59
CA ARG A 96 -3.77 0.45 -7.68
C ARG A 96 -3.88 1.86 -8.28
N ALA A 97 -3.00 2.77 -7.87
CA ALA A 97 -2.87 4.05 -8.53
C ALA A 97 -2.58 3.66 -9.97
N ASP A 98 -3.41 4.14 -10.89
CA ASP A 98 -3.23 3.95 -12.31
C ASP A 98 -1.74 4.04 -12.59
N ARG A 99 -1.24 2.97 -13.20
CA ARG A 99 0.11 2.85 -13.73
C ARG A 99 0.51 4.24 -14.21
N ALA A 100 1.32 4.95 -13.41
CA ALA A 100 1.83 6.25 -13.79
C ALA A 100 2.69 5.95 -15.01
N GLN A 101 2.10 6.12 -16.19
CA GLN A 101 2.80 6.13 -17.44
C GLN A 101 3.78 7.28 -17.31
N PRO A 102 5.10 7.07 -17.43
CA PRO A 102 6.05 8.19 -17.47
C PRO A 102 5.84 8.89 -18.82
N GLY A 103 4.80 9.70 -18.90
CA GLY A 103 4.37 10.44 -20.06
C GLY A 103 4.91 11.86 -19.98
N ARG A 104 6.07 12.05 -20.61
CA ARG A 104 6.60 13.33 -21.11
C ARG A 104 6.63 14.48 -20.09
N LEU A 105 7.82 14.69 -19.52
CA LEU A 105 8.27 16.01 -19.10
C LEU A 105 8.28 16.94 -20.33
N ARG A 106 7.17 17.62 -20.62
CA ARG A 106 7.21 18.78 -21.51
C ARG A 106 7.87 19.91 -20.73
N ARG A 107 9.17 20.12 -20.97
CA ARG A 107 9.83 21.40 -20.67
C ARG A 107 9.06 22.50 -21.40
N ARG A 108 8.23 23.27 -20.67
CA ARG A 108 7.88 24.62 -21.11
C ARG A 108 9.11 25.48 -20.87
N ARG A 109 9.78 25.93 -21.95
CA ARG A 109 10.65 27.10 -21.86
C ARG A 109 9.75 28.28 -21.53
N ALA A 110 9.88 28.85 -20.33
CA ALA A 110 9.44 30.21 -20.09
C ALA A 110 10.49 31.12 -20.75
N GLY A 111 10.14 31.66 -21.92
CA GLY A 111 10.81 32.86 -22.42
C GLY A 111 10.25 34.02 -21.61
N VAL A 112 11.08 34.62 -20.76
CA VAL A 112 10.79 35.92 -20.17
C VAL A 112 11.38 36.96 -21.13
N SER A 113 10.51 37.69 -21.81
CA SER A 113 10.86 38.95 -22.46
C SER A 113 10.88 40.03 -21.39
N LEU A 114 12.04 40.67 -21.18
CA LEU A 114 12.06 41.94 -20.45
C LEU A 114 11.48 43.03 -21.37
N PRO A 115 10.60 43.93 -20.87
CA PRO A 115 10.30 45.16 -21.57
C PRO A 115 11.44 46.16 -21.36
N ASP A 116 11.91 46.70 -22.47
CA ASP A 116 12.70 47.91 -22.55
C ASP A 116 11.81 49.11 -22.19
N ALA A 117 12.28 49.99 -21.31
CA ALA A 117 11.68 51.29 -21.04
C ALA A 117 12.79 52.25 -20.64
N GLY A 118 13.36 52.90 -21.66
CA GLY A 118 14.13 54.12 -21.50
C GLY A 118 13.27 55.35 -21.19
N ARG A 119 14.00 56.36 -20.70
CA ARG A 119 13.64 57.73 -20.31
C ARG A 119 13.09 57.92 -18.90
#